data_AF-A0A2N7TTU5-F1
#
_entry.id   AF-A0A2N7TTU5-F1
#
_cell.length_a   1.000
_cell.length_b   1.000
_cell.length_c   1.000
_cell.angle_alpha   90.00
_cell.angle_beta   90.00
_cell.angle_gamma   90.00
#
_symmetry.space_group_name_H-M   'P 1'
#
loop_
_entity.id
_entity.type
_entity.pdbx_description
1 polymer ?
#
loop_
_entity_poly.entity_id
_entity_poly.type
_entity_poly.pdbx_seq_one_letter_code
_entity_poly.pdbx_strand_id
1 'polypeptide(L)'
;MPTVHEIPAANYDTFVALPESVAIASQPMFDWWVHHWMDASHPLVRMQQAWMESILETIQVEVEFLTACAVSGEKMSKCFSDPDTLRNPTLLSSCYHEVAKDMTDAHLSRLGKVADLPKDFRQRLWEEIC
;
A
#
# COMPACT_ATOMS: atom_id res chain seq x y z
N MET A 1 -47.64 19.98 37.23
CA MET A 1 -47.24 20.16 35.82
C MET A 1 -45.83 20.74 35.80
N PRO A 2 -44.80 20.02 35.35
CA PRO A 2 -43.45 20.56 35.24
C PRO A 2 -43.30 21.33 33.93
N THR A 3 -42.74 22.53 34.01
CA THR A 3 -42.31 23.35 32.86
C THR A 3 -41.10 22.70 32.20
N VAL A 4 -41.23 22.39 30.91
CA VAL A 4 -40.14 21.92 30.05
C VAL A 4 -39.14 23.07 29.89
N HIS A 5 -37.92 22.88 30.38
CA HIS A 5 -36.79 23.74 30.00
C HIS A 5 -36.39 23.39 28.57
N GLU A 6 -36.67 24.28 27.63
CA GLU A 6 -36.09 24.22 26.29
C GLU A 6 -34.57 24.40 26.39
N ILE A 7 -33.82 23.43 25.85
CA ILE A 7 -32.37 23.51 25.67
C ILE A 7 -32.13 24.36 24.42
N PRO A 8 -31.33 25.45 24.46
CA PRO A 8 -31.04 26.21 23.26
C PRO A 8 -30.24 25.34 22.29
N ALA A 9 -30.69 25.26 21.03
CA ALA A 9 -29.96 24.61 19.96
C ALA A 9 -28.58 25.26 19.82
N ALA A 10 -27.53 24.44 19.87
CA ALA A 10 -26.16 24.90 19.61
C ALA A 10 -26.07 25.44 18.18
N ASN A 11 -25.85 26.74 18.05
CA ASN A 11 -25.58 27.40 16.78
C ASN A 11 -24.13 27.08 16.40
N TYR A 12 -23.92 26.23 15.41
CA TYR A 12 -22.58 25.82 14.93
C TYR A 12 -21.96 26.82 13.93
N ASP A 13 -22.56 27.99 13.74
CA ASP A 13 -22.18 28.96 12.70
C ASP A 13 -21.54 30.23 13.26
N THR A 14 -20.51 30.13 14.10
CA THR A 14 -19.71 31.31 14.44
C THR A 14 -18.23 31.00 14.44
N PHE A 15 -17.65 30.96 13.25
CA PHE A 15 -16.26 31.37 13.09
C PHE A 15 -16.19 32.85 13.45
N VAL A 16 -15.75 33.15 14.67
CA VAL A 16 -15.48 34.54 15.07
C VAL A 16 -14.29 35.02 14.26
N ALA A 17 -14.55 35.84 13.25
CA ALA A 17 -13.49 36.50 12.48
C ALA A 17 -12.67 37.38 13.44
N LEU A 18 -11.34 37.25 13.37
CA LEU A 18 -10.42 38.08 14.14
C LEU A 18 -10.63 39.56 13.80
N PRO A 19 -10.65 40.47 14.79
CA PRO A 19 -10.63 41.90 14.52
C PRO A 19 -9.44 42.26 13.62
N GLU A 20 -9.65 43.17 12.67
CA GLU A 20 -8.67 43.52 11.62
C GLU A 20 -7.30 43.90 12.18
N SER A 21 -7.27 44.65 13.30
CA SER A 21 -6.03 45.02 13.98
C SER A 21 -5.26 43.82 14.53
N VAL A 22 -5.96 42.79 15.01
CA VAL A 22 -5.36 41.55 15.51
C VAL A 22 -4.90 40.67 14.34
N ALA A 23 -5.67 40.64 13.23
CA ALA A 23 -5.27 39.96 12.00
C ALA A 23 -3.97 40.54 11.44
N ILE A 24 -3.87 41.87 11.32
CA ILE A 24 -2.66 42.56 10.84
C ILE A 24 -1.48 42.33 11.80
N ALA A 25 -1.70 42.43 13.11
CA ALA A 25 -0.64 42.22 14.10
C ALA A 25 -0.13 40.77 14.15
N SER A 26 -0.99 39.79 13.83
CA SER A 26 -0.64 38.36 13.82
C SER A 26 -0.07 37.87 12.50
N GLN A 27 -0.19 38.64 11.41
CA GLN A 27 0.30 38.27 10.08
C GLN A 27 1.76 37.76 10.06
N PRO A 28 2.75 38.42 10.72
CA PRO A 28 4.14 37.94 10.69
C PRO A 28 4.32 36.60 11.41
N MET A 29 3.52 36.34 12.45
CA MET A 29 3.54 35.07 13.18
C MET A 29 2.93 33.96 12.32
N PHE A 30 1.84 34.25 11.60
CA PHE A 30 1.24 33.32 10.65
C PHE A 30 2.19 33.01 9.50
N ASP A 31 2.82 34.03 8.92
CA ASP A 31 3.78 33.85 7.82
C ASP A 31 4.98 33.00 8.27
N TRP A 32 5.52 33.27 9.47
CA TRP A 32 6.58 32.45 10.07
C TRP A 32 6.12 31.01 10.32
N TRP A 33 4.92 30.82 10.87
CA TRP A 33 4.37 29.51 11.17
C TRP A 33 4.17 28.67 9.89
N VAL A 34 3.58 29.26 8.85
CA VAL A 34 3.38 28.60 7.54
C VAL A 34 4.72 28.26 6.91
N HIS A 35 5.67 29.20 6.92
CA HIS A 35 7.00 28.96 6.36
C HIS A 35 7.71 27.82 7.09
N HIS A 36 7.71 27.82 8.41
CA HIS A 36 8.31 26.76 9.23
C HIS A 36 7.63 25.41 9.03
N TRP A 37 6.30 25.40 8.90
CA TRP A 37 5.55 24.17 8.62
C TRP A 37 5.87 23.61 7.24
N MET A 38 6.00 24.45 6.22
CA MET A 38 6.40 24.05 4.87
C MET A 38 7.83 23.48 4.86
N ASP A 39 8.77 24.12 5.55
CA ASP A 39 10.13 23.58 5.71
C ASP A 39 10.13 22.23 6.44
N ALA A 40 9.30 22.10 7.48
CA ALA A 40 9.12 20.86 8.24
C ALA A 40 8.32 19.77 7.49
N SER A 41 7.64 20.10 6.39
CA SER A 41 6.89 19.13 5.58
C SER A 41 7.80 18.28 4.68
N HIS A 42 9.03 18.74 4.44
CA HIS A 42 9.96 18.09 3.52
C HIS A 42 10.27 16.63 3.91
N PRO A 43 10.55 16.29 5.18
CA PRO A 43 10.73 14.89 5.62
C PRO A 43 9.45 14.05 5.47
N LEU A 44 8.26 14.63 5.69
CA LEU A 44 6.99 13.92 5.53
C LEU A 44 6.75 13.53 4.07
N VAL A 45 7.06 14.42 3.13
CA VAL A 45 6.95 14.13 1.69
C VAL A 45 7.90 13.00 1.29
N ARG A 46 9.15 13.02 1.78
CA ARG A 46 10.13 11.95 1.48
C ARG A 46 9.73 10.61 2.10
N MET A 47 9.22 10.62 3.32
CA MET A 47 8.68 9.42 3.97
C MET A 47 7.48 8.85 3.19
N GLN A 48 6.56 9.72 2.75
CA GLN A 48 5.43 9.31 1.91
C GLN A 48 5.91 8.71 0.58
N GLN A 49 6.95 9.28 -0.03
CA GLN A 49 7.56 8.74 -1.23
C GLN A 49 8.16 7.35 -0.99
N ALA A 50 9.00 7.19 0.03
CA ALA A 50 9.62 5.90 0.38
C ALA A 50 8.57 4.81 0.67
N TRP A 51 7.45 5.20 1.29
CA TRP A 51 6.31 4.30 1.51
C TRP A 51 5.64 3.87 0.21
N MET A 52 5.39 4.81 -0.71
CA MET A 52 4.81 4.49 -2.03
C MET A 52 5.72 3.58 -2.86
N GLU A 53 7.03 3.84 -2.85
CA GLU A 53 8.02 3.00 -3.54
C GLU A 53 8.01 1.56 -2.99
N SER A 54 7.93 1.39 -1.67
CA SER A 54 7.83 0.07 -1.04
C SER A 54 6.54 -0.68 -1.40
N ILE A 55 5.42 0.03 -1.53
CA ILE A 55 4.17 -0.55 -2.03
C ILE A 55 4.34 -1.02 -3.48
N LEU A 56 4.94 -0.21 -4.34
CA LEU A 56 5.16 -0.57 -5.74
C LEU A 56 6.04 -1.82 -5.87
N GLU A 57 7.08 -1.93 -5.06
CA GLU A 57 7.93 -3.13 -5.00
C GLU A 57 7.14 -4.38 -4.57
N THR A 58 6.26 -4.23 -3.59
CA THR A 58 5.38 -5.33 -3.15
C THR A 58 4.42 -5.76 -4.27
N ILE A 59 3.79 -4.79 -4.95
CA ILE A 59 2.90 -5.06 -6.08
C ILE A 59 3.66 -5.77 -7.20
N GLN A 60 4.89 -5.34 -7.50
CA GLN A 60 5.72 -5.95 -8.54
C GLN A 60 5.97 -7.44 -8.25
N VAL A 61 6.31 -7.77 -7.00
CA VAL A 61 6.51 -9.15 -6.56
C VAL A 61 5.23 -9.99 -6.69
N GLU A 62 4.07 -9.42 -6.36
CA GLU A 62 2.78 -10.13 -6.50
C GLU A 62 2.37 -10.30 -7.97
N VAL A 63 2.62 -9.30 -8.84
CA VAL A 63 2.36 -9.41 -10.29
C VAL A 63 3.21 -10.50 -10.92
N GLU A 64 4.48 -10.60 -10.57
CA GLU A 64 5.37 -11.68 -11.04
C GLU A 64 4.84 -13.05 -10.61
N PHE A 65 4.42 -13.19 -9.37
CA PHE A 65 3.84 -14.43 -8.85
C PHE A 65 2.53 -14.79 -9.58
N LEU A 66 1.61 -13.84 -9.74
CA LEU A 66 0.34 -14.05 -10.44
C LEU A 66 0.56 -14.42 -11.91
N THR A 67 1.57 -13.83 -12.56
CA THR A 67 1.96 -14.18 -13.93
C THR A 67 2.44 -15.62 -13.98
N ALA A 68 3.30 -16.05 -13.04
CA ALA A 68 3.74 -17.44 -12.95
C ALA A 68 2.54 -18.39 -12.73
N CYS A 69 1.61 -18.05 -11.84
CA CYS A 69 0.39 -18.83 -11.64
C CYS A 69 -0.46 -18.94 -12.91
N ALA A 70 -0.61 -17.85 -13.68
CA ALA A 70 -1.36 -17.87 -14.94
C ALA A 70 -0.70 -18.79 -15.97
N VAL A 71 0.63 -18.74 -16.12
CA VAL A 71 1.38 -19.63 -17.02
C VAL A 71 1.27 -21.09 -16.57
N SER A 72 1.43 -21.37 -15.28
CA SER A 72 1.23 -22.71 -14.71
C SER A 72 -0.20 -23.22 -14.91
N GLY A 73 -1.20 -22.35 -14.78
CA GLY A 73 -2.60 -22.66 -15.07
C GLY A 73 -2.84 -23.01 -16.55
N GLU A 74 -2.22 -22.26 -17.47
CA GLU A 74 -2.27 -22.58 -18.90
C GLU A 74 -1.64 -23.94 -19.20
N LYS A 75 -0.47 -24.25 -18.61
CA LYS A 75 0.17 -25.58 -18.73
C LYS A 75 -0.76 -26.70 -18.23
N MET A 76 -1.37 -26.51 -17.06
CA MET A 76 -2.32 -27.47 -16.49
C MET A 76 -3.51 -27.70 -17.42
N SER A 77 -4.10 -26.62 -17.93
CA SER A 77 -5.21 -26.69 -18.88
C SER A 77 -4.83 -27.44 -20.16
N LYS A 78 -3.61 -27.23 -20.69
CA LYS A 78 -3.11 -27.97 -21.86
C LYS A 78 -3.02 -29.46 -21.59
N CYS A 79 -2.50 -29.86 -20.43
CA CYS A 79 -2.39 -31.28 -20.08
C CYS A 79 -3.76 -31.96 -19.93
N PHE A 80 -4.76 -31.26 -19.41
CA PHE A 80 -6.13 -31.78 -19.34
C PHE A 80 -6.89 -31.72 -20.66
N SER A 81 -6.42 -30.95 -21.63
CA SER A 81 -7.05 -30.85 -22.96
C SER A 81 -6.43 -31.80 -23.98
N ASP A 82 -5.25 -32.36 -23.70
CA ASP A 82 -4.55 -33.30 -24.56
C ASP A 82 -5.05 -34.76 -24.33
N PRO A 83 -5.70 -35.38 -25.33
CA PRO A 83 -6.20 -36.75 -25.22
C PRO A 83 -5.10 -37.78 -24.96
N ASP A 84 -3.87 -37.56 -25.43
CA ASP A 84 -2.76 -38.50 -25.26
C ASP A 84 -2.23 -38.46 -23.84
N THR A 85 -2.14 -37.27 -23.26
CA THR A 85 -1.80 -37.06 -21.85
C THR A 85 -2.86 -37.67 -20.92
N LEU A 86 -4.15 -37.49 -21.22
CA LEU A 86 -5.24 -38.07 -20.41
C LEU A 86 -5.28 -39.61 -20.43
N ARG A 87 -4.91 -40.22 -21.55
CA ARG A 87 -4.89 -41.68 -21.71
C ARG A 87 -3.67 -42.34 -21.09
N ASN A 88 -2.66 -41.56 -20.70
CA ASN A 88 -1.42 -42.05 -20.11
C ASN A 88 -1.25 -41.50 -18.67
N PRO A 89 -1.56 -42.31 -17.64
CA PRO A 89 -1.45 -41.88 -16.24
C PRO A 89 -0.07 -41.37 -15.83
N THR A 90 1.00 -41.89 -16.44
CA THR A 90 2.37 -41.47 -16.17
C THR A 90 2.63 -40.07 -16.72
N LEU A 91 2.17 -39.78 -17.95
CA LEU A 91 2.28 -38.43 -18.53
C LEU A 91 1.43 -37.42 -17.76
N LEU A 92 0.20 -37.79 -17.39
CA LEU A 92 -0.67 -36.94 -16.60
C LEU A 92 -0.06 -36.60 -15.22
N SER A 93 0.46 -37.62 -14.52
CA SER A 93 1.14 -37.42 -13.24
C SER A 93 2.40 -36.56 -13.38
N SER A 94 3.17 -36.75 -14.45
CA SER A 94 4.36 -35.96 -14.72
C SER A 94 4.00 -34.48 -14.97
N CYS A 95 2.97 -34.22 -15.79
CA CYS A 95 2.53 -32.85 -16.02
C CYS A 95 2.01 -32.20 -14.73
N TYR A 96 1.20 -32.89 -13.94
CA TYR A 96 0.73 -32.37 -12.65
C TYR A 96 1.90 -32.02 -11.73
N HIS A 97 2.89 -32.90 -11.64
CA HIS A 97 4.06 -32.69 -10.80
C HIS A 97 4.89 -31.48 -11.27
N GLU A 98 5.07 -31.31 -12.59
CA GLU A 98 5.74 -30.14 -13.16
C GLU A 98 5.00 -28.84 -12.81
N VAL A 99 3.68 -28.78 -13.03
CA VAL A 99 2.89 -27.59 -12.71
C VAL A 99 2.92 -27.28 -11.21
N ALA A 100 2.75 -28.29 -10.36
CA ALA A 100 2.79 -28.12 -8.91
C ALA A 100 4.17 -27.63 -8.44
N LYS A 101 5.24 -28.14 -9.06
CA LYS A 101 6.61 -27.69 -8.81
C LYS A 101 6.79 -26.23 -9.23
N ASP A 102 6.39 -25.85 -10.44
CA ASP A 102 6.49 -24.48 -10.94
C ASP A 102 5.79 -23.48 -10.00
N MET A 103 4.56 -23.81 -9.57
CA MET A 103 3.78 -22.96 -8.68
C MET A 103 4.39 -22.86 -7.27
N THR A 104 4.97 -23.96 -6.77
CA THR A 104 5.68 -23.99 -5.48
C THR A 104 6.96 -23.16 -5.55
N ASP A 105 7.75 -23.32 -6.60
CA ASP A 105 9.00 -22.59 -6.81
C ASP A 105 8.72 -21.08 -6.94
N ALA A 106 7.68 -20.68 -7.69
CA ALA A 106 7.22 -19.30 -7.78
C ALA A 106 6.76 -18.73 -6.43
N HIS A 107 6.01 -19.52 -5.65
CA HIS A 107 5.57 -19.09 -4.32
C HIS A 107 6.75 -18.91 -3.35
N LEU A 108 7.70 -19.83 -3.35
CA LEU A 108 8.88 -19.75 -2.49
C LEU A 108 9.76 -18.55 -2.86
N SER A 109 9.91 -18.28 -4.16
CA SER A 109 10.58 -17.07 -4.64
C SER A 109 9.88 -15.80 -4.15
N ARG A 110 8.54 -15.75 -4.24
CA ARG A 110 7.74 -14.63 -3.71
C ARG A 110 7.99 -14.40 -2.22
N LEU A 111 7.92 -15.47 -1.41
CA LEU A 111 8.14 -15.39 0.02
C LEU A 111 9.55 -14.89 0.37
N GLY A 112 10.57 -15.32 -0.38
CA GLY A 112 11.93 -14.82 -0.23
C GLY A 112 11.99 -13.31 -0.43
N LYS A 113 11.45 -12.80 -1.55
CA LYS A 113 11.42 -11.36 -1.83
C LYS A 113 10.62 -10.57 -0.78
N VAL A 114 9.42 -11.04 -0.43
CA VAL A 114 8.55 -10.40 0.57
C VAL A 114 9.19 -10.37 1.96
N ALA A 115 10.01 -11.36 2.33
CA ALA A 115 10.69 -11.38 3.62
C ALA A 115 11.77 -10.29 3.77
N ASP A 116 12.32 -9.81 2.66
CA ASP A 116 13.36 -8.77 2.66
C ASP A 116 12.81 -7.35 2.55
N LEU A 117 11.64 -7.15 1.92
CA LEU A 117 10.99 -5.83 1.78
C LEU A 117 10.87 -5.03 3.09
N PRO A 118 10.49 -5.61 4.25
CA PRO A 118 10.41 -4.85 5.50
C PRO A 118 11.76 -4.37 6.02
N LYS A 119 12.86 -5.06 5.69
CA LYS A 119 14.21 -4.63 6.08
C LYS A 119 14.62 -3.43 5.23
N ASP A 120 14.44 -3.51 3.92
CA ASP A 120 14.77 -2.46 2.98
C ASP A 120 13.96 -1.19 3.25
N PHE A 121 12.66 -1.33 3.51
CA PHE A 121 11.80 -0.21 3.87
C PHE A 121 12.26 0.49 5.16
N ARG A 122 12.56 -0.28 6.20
CA ARG A 122 13.07 0.28 7.46
C ARG A 122 14.39 1.01 7.27
N GLN A 123 15.28 0.48 6.42
CA GLN A 123 16.54 1.14 6.11
C GLN A 123 16.31 2.48 5.39
N ARG A 124 15.48 2.51 4.34
CA ARG A 124 15.14 3.76 3.63
C ARG A 124 14.49 4.80 4.54
N LEU A 125 13.60 4.37 5.43
CA LEU A 125 13.02 5.27 6.44
C LEU A 125 14.09 5.87 7.36
N TRP A 126 15.07 5.07 7.80
CA TRP A 126 16.15 5.57 8.65
C TRP A 126 17.06 6.58 7.94
N GLU A 127 17.33 6.37 6.65
CA GLU A 127 18.12 7.27 5.82
C GLU A 127 17.43 8.63 5.57
N GLU A 128 16.09 8.70 5.62
CA GLU A 128 15.34 9.94 5.44
C GLU A 128 15.02 10.70 6.73
N ILE A 129 15.09 10.02 7.89
CA ILE A 129 14.84 10.63 9.21
C ILE A 129 16.13 11.20 9.85
N CYS A 130 17.30 10.63 9.55
CA CYS A 130 18.61 11.03 10.11
C CYS A 130 19.32 12.05 9.23
#